data_AF-A0A749QEW9-F1
#
_entry.id   AF-A0A749QEW9-F1
#
_cell.length_a   1.000
_cell.length_b   1.000
_cell.length_c   1.000
_cell.angle_alpha   90.00
_cell.angle_beta   90.00
_cell.angle_gamma   90.00
#
_symmetry.space_group_name_H-M   'P 1'
#
loop_
_entity.id
_entity.type
_entity.pdbx_description
1 polymer ?
#
loop_
_entity_poly.entity_id
_entity_poly.type
_entity_poly.pdbx_seq_one_letter_code
_entity_poly.pdbx_strand_id
1 'polypeptide(L)'
;AVNFSNGNPGANPEQEAVARYNVEQLSELDSSTATLILASPAETDGSVVPGRTMLADSCPWDYRDENCGYDGPPVADEFDKPTSDPKKDKCSHCMKGCKMRNNLVNAGFFASINKLS
;
A
#
# COMPACT_ATOMS: atom_id res chain seq x y z
N ALA A 1 -28.08 13.46 -13.05
CA ALA A 1 -27.28 14.56 -12.48
C ALA A 1 -27.54 15.83 -13.29
N VAL A 2 -27.69 16.99 -12.64
CA VAL A 2 -27.88 18.27 -13.34
C VAL A 2 -26.50 18.91 -13.47
N ASN A 3 -25.94 18.94 -14.68
CA ASN A 3 -24.64 19.57 -14.93
C ASN A 3 -24.83 21.09 -14.98
N PHE A 4 -24.13 21.83 -14.12
CA PHE A 4 -24.18 23.29 -14.09
C PHE A 4 -23.18 23.85 -15.10
N SER A 5 -23.67 24.28 -16.27
CA SER A 5 -22.84 24.82 -17.36
C SER A 5 -22.01 26.06 -16.99
N ASN A 6 -22.38 26.76 -15.91
CA ASN A 6 -21.69 27.96 -15.41
C ASN A 6 -21.09 27.78 -14.00
N GLY A 7 -20.94 26.52 -13.56
CA GLY A 7 -20.55 26.18 -12.19
C GLY A 7 -21.69 26.28 -11.19
N ASN A 8 -21.55 25.61 -10.04
CA ASN A 8 -22.49 25.69 -8.93
C ASN A 8 -21.95 26.68 -7.87
N PRO A 9 -22.59 27.85 -7.65
CA PRO A 9 -22.14 28.84 -6.67
C PRO A 9 -22.17 28.34 -5.21
N GLY A 10 -22.96 27.30 -4.93
CA GLY A 10 -23.00 26.63 -3.63
C GLY A 10 -22.02 25.47 -3.50
N ALA A 11 -21.19 25.20 -4.53
CA ALA A 11 -20.13 24.21 -4.41
C ALA A 11 -19.07 24.71 -3.43
N ASN A 12 -18.70 23.86 -2.47
CA ASN A 12 -17.59 24.16 -1.59
C ASN A 12 -16.28 24.14 -2.42
N PRO A 13 -15.54 25.26 -2.50
CA PRO A 13 -14.32 25.34 -3.30
C PRO A 13 -13.21 24.41 -2.82
N GLU A 14 -13.26 23.92 -1.57
CA GLU A 14 -12.27 22.97 -1.04
C GLU A 14 -12.61 21.50 -1.34
N GLN A 15 -13.77 21.21 -1.91
CA GLN A 15 -14.20 19.83 -2.21
C GLN A 15 -13.93 19.39 -3.65
N GLU A 16 -13.18 20.17 -4.43
CA GLU A 16 -12.74 19.73 -5.74
C GLU A 16 -11.74 18.57 -5.60
N ALA A 17 -12.07 17.42 -6.19
CA ALA A 17 -11.18 16.26 -6.30
C ALA A 17 -10.93 15.96 -7.77
N VAL A 18 -9.72 16.24 -8.24
CA VAL A 18 -9.29 15.93 -9.61
C VAL A 18 -8.59 14.57 -9.60
N ALA A 19 -9.21 13.57 -10.20
CA ALA A 19 -8.61 12.26 -10.41
C ALA A 19 -8.02 12.16 -11.83
N ARG A 20 -6.83 11.56 -11.93
CA ARG A 20 -6.15 11.27 -13.21
C ARG A 20 -5.99 9.76 -13.33
N TYR A 21 -6.21 9.24 -14.52
CA TYR A 21 -6.10 7.81 -14.81
C TYR A 21 -5.40 7.59 -16.14
N ASN A 22 -4.72 6.45 -16.25
CA ASN A 22 -4.23 5.90 -17.50
C ASN A 22 -5.20 4.80 -17.96
N VAL A 23 -5.41 4.69 -19.26
CA VAL A 23 -6.17 3.57 -19.84
C VAL A 23 -5.28 2.33 -19.80
N GLU A 24 -5.68 1.33 -19.03
CA GLU A 24 -4.89 0.10 -18.85
C GLU A 24 -5.28 -0.96 -19.87
N GLN A 25 -6.58 -1.22 -20.02
CA GLN A 25 -7.06 -2.29 -20.88
C GLN A 25 -8.42 -1.97 -21.50
N LEU A 26 -8.64 -2.40 -22.74
CA LEU A 26 -9.96 -2.52 -23.34
C LEU A 26 -10.60 -3.82 -22.88
N SER A 27 -11.62 -3.73 -22.03
CA SER A 27 -12.30 -4.90 -21.48
C SER A 27 -13.33 -5.47 -22.44
N GLU A 28 -14.07 -4.60 -23.14
CA GLU A 28 -15.15 -4.99 -24.03
C GLU A 28 -15.26 -3.97 -25.17
N LEU A 29 -15.57 -4.46 -26.37
CA LEU A 29 -15.76 -3.64 -27.55
C LEU A 29 -16.89 -4.20 -28.39
N ASP A 30 -17.94 -3.40 -28.55
CA ASP A 30 -19.05 -3.65 -29.45
C ASP A 30 -19.11 -2.58 -30.55
N SER A 31 -20.02 -2.74 -31.51
CA SER A 31 -20.18 -1.81 -32.63
C SER A 31 -20.64 -0.40 -32.23
N SER A 32 -21.09 -0.21 -30.99
CA SER A 32 -21.59 1.05 -30.46
C SER A 32 -20.83 1.58 -29.23
N THR A 33 -20.16 0.71 -28.47
CA THR A 33 -19.56 1.07 -27.18
C THR A 33 -18.23 0.36 -26.93
N ALA A 34 -17.35 1.04 -26.18
CA ALA A 34 -16.09 0.48 -25.69
C ALA A 34 -16.01 0.67 -24.17
N THR A 35 -15.67 -0.39 -23.45
CA THR A 35 -15.48 -0.38 -21.99
C THR A 35 -14.00 -0.48 -21.66
N LEU A 36 -13.49 0.48 -20.90
CA LEU A 36 -12.07 0.59 -20.55
C LEU A 36 -11.86 0.36 -19.04
N ILE A 37 -10.82 -0.38 -18.71
CA ILE A 37 -10.25 -0.46 -17.36
C ILE A 37 -9.23 0.67 -17.23
N LEU A 38 -9.37 1.45 -16.16
CA LEU A 38 -8.54 2.60 -15.85
C LEU A 38 -7.65 2.27 -14.65
N ALA A 39 -6.38 2.63 -14.73
CA ALA A 39 -5.43 2.53 -13.62
C ALA A 39 -5.06 3.93 -13.12
N SER A 40 -4.99 4.12 -11.81
CA SER A 40 -4.39 5.31 -11.23
C SER A 40 -2.89 5.35 -11.54
N PRO A 41 -2.31 6.50 -11.90
CA PRO A 41 -0.87 6.61 -12.10
C PRO A 41 -0.05 6.36 -10.82
N ALA A 42 -0.70 6.33 -9.65
CA ALA A 42 -0.08 5.93 -8.38
C ALA A 42 -0.25 4.44 -8.07
N GLU A 43 -1.11 3.71 -8.79
CA GLU A 43 -1.18 2.26 -8.70
C GLU A 43 0.07 1.68 -9.35
N THR A 44 0.93 1.13 -8.52
CA THR A 44 2.19 0.48 -8.88
C THR A 44 2.22 -0.95 -8.36
N ASP A 45 1.03 -1.57 -8.24
CA ASP A 45 0.93 -2.96 -7.81
C ASP A 45 1.71 -3.86 -8.79
N GLY A 46 2.67 -4.62 -8.28
CA GLY A 46 3.58 -5.43 -9.10
C GLY A 46 4.67 -4.68 -9.87
N SER A 47 4.78 -3.35 -9.77
CA SER A 47 5.85 -2.59 -10.42
C SER A 47 7.19 -2.80 -9.72
N VAL A 48 8.23 -3.13 -10.49
CA VAL A 48 9.60 -3.35 -10.00
C VAL A 48 10.38 -2.05 -10.12
N VAL A 49 10.67 -1.40 -8.99
CA VAL A 49 11.45 -0.15 -8.92
C VAL A 49 12.46 -0.24 -7.80
N PRO A 50 13.75 0.01 -8.06
CA PRO A 50 14.65 -0.93 -8.74
C PRO A 50 14.77 -2.26 -7.98
N GLY A 51 14.48 -3.38 -8.65
CA GLY A 51 14.80 -4.74 -8.17
C GLY A 51 13.97 -5.28 -7.00
N ARG A 52 12.93 -4.58 -6.54
CA ARG A 52 12.10 -4.99 -5.41
C ARG A 52 10.62 -4.93 -5.75
N THR A 53 9.88 -5.97 -5.39
CA THR A 53 8.41 -5.98 -5.43
C THR A 53 7.86 -5.07 -4.34
N MET A 54 7.01 -4.11 -4.73
CA MET A 54 6.26 -3.32 -3.78
C MET A 54 5.18 -4.21 -3.13
N LEU A 55 5.28 -4.43 -1.82
CA LEU A 55 4.30 -5.19 -1.04
C LEU A 55 3.67 -4.24 -0.01
N ALA A 56 2.33 -4.22 0.05
CA ALA A 56 1.60 -3.33 0.96
C ALA A 56 1.59 -3.85 2.41
N ASP A 57 1.43 -5.16 2.57
CA ASP A 57 1.13 -5.76 3.88
C ASP A 57 2.28 -6.58 4.45
N SER A 58 3.31 -6.86 3.64
CA SER A 58 4.44 -7.71 4.00
C SER A 58 5.78 -6.98 3.82
N CYS A 59 6.59 -7.00 4.87
CA CYS A 59 7.94 -6.49 4.89
C CYS A 59 8.92 -7.55 4.36
N PRO A 60 9.71 -7.28 3.30
CA PRO A 60 10.62 -8.26 2.72
C PRO A 60 11.99 -8.32 3.40
N TRP A 61 12.23 -7.48 4.42
CA TRP A 61 13.50 -7.49 5.15
C TRP A 61 13.68 -8.75 5.97
N ASP A 62 14.89 -9.28 5.97
CA ASP A 62 15.28 -10.34 6.89
C ASP A 62 15.25 -9.79 8.33
N TYR A 63 14.72 -10.60 9.26
CA TYR A 63 14.55 -10.13 10.63
C TYR A 63 15.91 -9.81 11.26
N ARG A 64 16.08 -8.56 11.71
CA ARG A 64 17.33 -8.04 12.33
C ARG A 64 18.52 -7.91 11.36
N ASP A 65 18.28 -7.89 10.05
CA ASP A 65 19.31 -7.51 9.09
C ASP A 65 19.58 -5.99 9.12
N GLU A 66 20.50 -5.54 8.27
CA GLU A 66 20.85 -4.12 8.14
C GLU A 66 19.68 -3.24 7.66
N ASN A 67 18.76 -3.79 6.85
CA ASN A 67 17.61 -3.05 6.31
C ASN A 67 16.46 -2.94 7.33
N CYS A 68 16.25 -3.99 8.12
CA CYS A 68 15.31 -4.07 9.22
C CYS A 68 15.78 -3.16 10.37
N GLY A 69 17.07 -3.20 10.70
CA GLY A 69 17.68 -2.35 11.73
C GLY A 69 17.18 -2.62 13.16
N TYR A 70 16.38 -3.66 13.39
CA TYR A 70 15.90 -4.00 14.73
C TYR A 70 16.96 -4.77 15.52
N ASP A 71 17.56 -4.12 16.51
CA ASP A 71 18.57 -4.69 17.41
C ASP A 71 18.06 -4.88 18.86
N GLY A 72 16.79 -4.55 19.11
CA GLY A 72 16.16 -4.61 20.44
C GLY A 72 15.95 -6.02 21.01
N PRO A 73 15.36 -6.14 22.21
CA PRO A 73 15.11 -7.43 22.87
C PRO A 73 14.12 -8.32 22.09
N PRO A 74 13.98 -9.61 22.45
CA PRO A 74 12.90 -10.43 21.92
C PRO A 74 11.53 -9.86 22.29
N VAL A 75 10.59 -9.89 21.33
CA VAL A 75 9.27 -9.27 21.50
C VAL A 75 8.14 -10.24 21.22
N ALA A 76 8.17 -10.95 20.10
CA ALA A 76 7.06 -11.81 19.66
C ALA A 76 7.50 -12.93 18.72
N ASP A 77 6.72 -14.01 18.67
CA ASP A 77 6.90 -15.09 17.70
C ASP A 77 6.36 -14.72 16.30
N GLU A 78 6.44 -15.68 15.37
CA GLU A 78 6.00 -15.53 13.97
C GLU A 78 4.50 -15.23 13.83
N PHE A 79 3.70 -15.45 14.87
CA PHE A 79 2.27 -15.17 14.91
C PHE A 79 1.92 -13.91 15.72
N ASP A 80 2.91 -13.06 16.00
CA ASP A 80 2.78 -11.88 16.87
C ASP A 80 2.32 -12.21 18.31
N LYS A 81 2.63 -13.41 18.81
CA LYS A 81 2.41 -13.73 20.23
C LYS A 81 3.62 -13.27 21.05
N PRO A 82 3.43 -12.47 22.11
CA PRO A 82 4.53 -11.98 22.92
C PRO A 82 5.41 -13.12 23.45
N THR A 83 6.72 -12.96 23.33
CA THR A 83 7.70 -13.92 23.84
C THR A 83 8.94 -13.19 24.32
N SER A 84 9.51 -13.66 25.43
CA SER A 84 10.81 -13.22 25.94
C SER A 84 11.93 -14.21 25.60
N ASP A 85 11.61 -15.36 24.99
CA ASP A 85 12.58 -16.38 24.57
C ASP A 85 13.21 -15.97 23.23
N PRO A 86 14.53 -15.68 23.17
CA PRO A 86 15.21 -15.30 21.94
C PRO A 86 15.13 -16.35 20.83
N LYS A 87 14.97 -17.63 21.17
CA LYS A 87 14.86 -18.70 20.17
C LYS A 87 13.50 -18.74 19.48
N LYS A 88 12.49 -18.15 20.12
CA LYS A 88 11.10 -18.09 19.61
C LYS A 88 10.78 -16.73 19.02
N ASP A 89 11.59 -15.71 19.29
CA ASP A 89 11.43 -14.37 18.73
C ASP A 89 11.65 -14.41 17.22
N LYS A 90 10.57 -14.18 16.47
CA LYS A 90 10.56 -14.17 15.01
C LYS A 90 9.71 -13.01 14.52
N CYS A 91 10.08 -12.46 13.37
CA CYS A 91 9.26 -11.46 12.71
C CYS A 91 8.05 -12.13 12.04
N SER A 92 6.87 -11.52 12.17
CA SER A 92 5.67 -11.89 11.40
C SER A 92 5.68 -11.27 9.99
N HIS A 93 6.62 -10.37 9.70
CA HIS A 93 6.69 -9.55 8.48
C HIS A 93 5.50 -8.61 8.25
N CYS A 94 4.53 -8.58 9.17
CA CYS A 94 3.37 -7.68 9.11
C CYS A 94 3.65 -6.35 9.82
N MET A 95 2.88 -5.31 9.45
CA MET A 95 2.84 -4.00 10.13
C MET A 95 2.76 -4.12 11.65
N LYS A 96 1.95 -5.07 12.15
CA LYS A 96 1.77 -5.34 13.57
C LYS A 96 3.09 -5.75 14.25
N GLY A 97 3.88 -6.62 13.63
CA GLY A 97 5.17 -7.07 14.14
C GLY A 97 6.17 -5.93 14.28
N CYS A 98 6.24 -5.03 13.29
CA CYS A 98 7.06 -3.82 13.35
C CYS A 98 6.57 -2.84 14.42
N LYS A 99 5.25 -2.69 14.59
CA LYS A 99 4.66 -1.82 15.63
C LYS A 99 4.99 -2.31 17.04
N MET A 100 4.90 -3.62 17.30
CA MET A 100 5.27 -4.21 18.60
C MET A 100 6.75 -3.96 18.95
N ARG A 101 7.59 -3.82 17.92
CA ARG A 101 9.03 -3.57 18.02
C ARG A 101 9.40 -2.08 17.95
N ASN A 102 8.42 -1.19 17.87
CA ASN A 102 8.60 0.25 17.63
C ASN A 102 9.53 0.55 16.43
N ASN A 103 9.46 -0.29 15.39
CA ASN A 103 10.35 -0.27 14.23
C ASN A 103 9.60 -0.03 12.90
N LEU A 104 8.53 0.78 12.96
CA LEU A 104 7.75 1.13 11.76
C LEU A 104 8.54 2.00 10.77
N VAL A 105 9.50 2.79 11.26
CA VAL A 105 10.31 3.70 10.45
C VAL A 105 11.21 2.96 9.45
N ASN A 106 11.71 1.78 9.82
CA ASN A 106 12.56 0.94 8.96
C ASN A 106 11.76 -0.14 8.23
N ALA A 107 10.44 -0.14 8.36
CA ALA A 107 9.63 -1.19 7.80
C ALA A 107 9.57 -1.09 6.27
N GLY A 108 9.72 -2.24 5.61
CA GLY A 108 9.89 -2.33 4.17
C GLY A 108 8.61 -2.43 3.35
N PHE A 109 7.44 -2.18 3.94
CA PHE A 109 6.18 -2.23 3.21
C PHE A 109 5.82 -0.86 2.63
N PHE A 110 5.08 -0.88 1.53
CA PHE A 110 4.58 0.33 0.87
C PHE A 110 3.11 0.53 1.25
N ALA A 111 2.86 1.12 2.42
CA ALA A 111 1.51 1.22 3.00
C ALA A 111 0.46 1.94 2.14
N SER A 112 0.86 2.62 1.06
CA SER A 112 -0.06 3.35 0.17
C SER A 112 -0.43 2.61 -1.12
N ILE A 113 0.16 1.44 -1.42
CA ILE A 113 -0.15 0.74 -2.68
C ILE A 113 -1.47 -0.03 -2.64
N ASN A 114 -1.95 -0.41 -1.44
CA ASN A 114 -3.25 -1.07 -1.26
C ASN A 114 -4.44 -0.10 -1.17
N LYS A 115 -4.30 1.15 -1.65
CA LYS A 115 -5.42 2.11 -1.67
C LYS A 115 -6.34 1.86 -2.86
N LEU A 116 -6.94 0.68 -2.90
CA LEU A 116 -8.26 0.45 -3.50
C LEU A 116 -9.28 0.48 -2.36
N SER A 117 -9.63 1.69 -1.90
CA SER A 117 -10.85 1.93 -1.13
C SER A 117 -11.49 3.24 -1.53
#